data_AF-W1YNI9-F1
#
_entry.id   AF-W1YNI9-F1
#
_cell.length_a   1.000
_cell.length_b   1.000
_cell.length_c   1.000
_cell.angle_alpha   90.00
_cell.angle_beta   90.00
_cell.angle_gamma   90.00
#
_symmetry.space_group_name_H-M   'P 1'
#
loop_
_entity.id
_entity.type
_entity.pdbx_description
1 polymer ?
#
loop_
_entity_poly.entity_id
_entity_poly.type
_entity_poly.pdbx_seq_one_letter_code
_entity_poly.pdbx_strand_id
1 'polypeptide(L)' 'SAMANLAQITDAAKIPVFAADEGMTMTGGVATYSVDYYKLGYQTGLMAAKVLSGEAKISDLAIETQKDIKLDTVAST' A
#
# COMPACT_ATOMS: atom_id res chain seq x y z
N SER A 1 -8.98 -13.85 10.05
CA SER A 1 -8.11 -12.66 10.05
C SER A 1 -8.77 -11.57 10.90
N ALA A 2 -8.01 -10.59 11.42
CA ALA A 2 -8.54 -9.53 12.29
C ALA A 2 -9.47 -8.55 11.54
N MET A 3 -9.12 -8.19 10.30
CA MET A 3 -9.91 -7.24 9.49
C MET A 3 -11.32 -7.76 9.19
N ALA A 4 -11.46 -9.03 8.80
CA ALA A 4 -12.77 -9.61 8.53
C ALA A 4 -13.69 -9.62 9.78
N ASN A 5 -13.13 -9.86 10.97
CA ASN A 5 -13.89 -9.79 12.22
C ASN A 5 -14.30 -8.33 12.54
N LEU A 6 -13.37 -7.38 12.36
CA LEU A 6 -13.67 -5.95 12.53
C LEU A 6 -14.79 -5.51 11.58
N ALA A 7 -14.72 -5.89 10.30
CA ALA A 7 -15.72 -5.55 9.29
C ALA A 7 -17.12 -6.05 9.66
N GLN A 8 -17.25 -7.29 10.15
CA GLN A 8 -18.53 -7.84 10.60
C GLN A 8 -19.17 -7.00 11.73
N ILE A 9 -18.36 -6.52 12.68
CA ILE A 9 -18.83 -5.68 13.80
C ILE A 9 -19.24 -4.30 13.29
N THR A 10 -18.42 -3.67 12.45
CA THR A 10 -18.64 -2.29 11.98
C THR A 10 -19.76 -2.18 10.95
N ASP A 11 -19.96 -3.21 10.11
CA ASP A 11 -21.05 -3.28 9.13
C ASP A 11 -22.42 -3.35 9.82
N ALA A 12 -22.51 -4.12 10.91
CA ALA A 12 -23.71 -4.18 11.74
C ALA A 12 -24.00 -2.82 12.40
N ALA A 13 -22.95 -2.10 12.80
CA ALA A 13 -23.03 -0.77 13.40
C ALA A 13 -23.17 0.38 12.38
N LYS A 14 -23.11 0.10 11.07
CA LYS A 14 -23.11 1.11 9.99
C LYS A 14 -21.96 2.12 10.11
N ILE A 15 -20.80 1.67 10.60
CA ILE A 15 -19.59 2.47 10.71
C ILE A 15 -18.64 2.07 9.57
N PRO A 16 -18.27 2.97 8.64
CA PRO A 16 -17.32 2.66 7.59
C PRO A 16 -15.90 2.55 8.14
N VAL A 17 -15.11 1.62 7.59
CA VAL A 17 -13.68 1.45 7.94
C VAL A 17 -12.81 1.82 6.74
N PHE A 18 -12.04 2.89 6.89
CA PHE A 18 -10.98 3.26 5.96
C PHE A 18 -9.69 2.54 6.37
N ALA A 19 -9.24 1.62 5.53
CA ALA A 19 -8.10 0.77 5.83
C ALA A 19 -6.77 1.47 5.51
N ALA A 20 -5.69 0.95 6.08
CA ALA A 20 -4.34 1.49 5.89
C ALA A 20 -3.63 0.95 4.62
N ASP A 21 -4.08 -0.18 4.09
CA ASP A 21 -3.53 -0.81 2.88
C ASP A 21 -4.61 -1.52 2.05
N GLU A 22 -4.25 -1.85 0.81
CA GLU A 22 -5.12 -2.50 -0.17
C GLU A 22 -5.59 -3.89 0.31
N GLY A 23 -4.73 -4.70 0.93
CA GLY A 23 -5.10 -6.04 1.42
C GLY A 23 -6.15 -6.00 2.53
N MET A 24 -6.03 -5.05 3.45
CA MET A 24 -7.08 -4.78 4.44
C MET A 24 -8.38 -4.28 3.78
N THR A 25 -8.26 -3.42 2.78
CA THR A 25 -9.41 -2.91 2.01
C THR A 25 -10.19 -4.07 1.36
N MET A 26 -9.49 -4.95 0.66
CA MET A 26 -10.08 -6.13 -0.01
C MET A 26 -10.68 -7.15 0.95
N THR A 27 -10.40 -7.06 2.26
CA THR A 27 -10.89 -8.00 3.28
C THR A 27 -11.87 -7.40 4.28
N GLY A 28 -12.41 -6.20 3.98
CA GLY A 28 -13.51 -5.60 4.74
C GLY A 28 -13.40 -4.09 4.99
N GLY A 29 -12.41 -3.40 4.44
CA GLY A 29 -12.41 -1.92 4.41
C GLY A 29 -13.27 -1.39 3.26
N VAL A 30 -13.65 -0.12 3.31
CA VAL A 30 -14.42 0.52 2.22
C VAL A 30 -13.52 1.22 1.20
N ALA A 31 -12.40 1.77 1.66
CA ALA A 31 -11.40 2.43 0.84
C ALA A 31 -10.06 2.55 1.57
N THR A 32 -8.99 2.77 0.81
CA THR A 32 -7.66 3.12 1.29
C THR A 32 -7.02 4.18 0.38
N TYR A 33 -6.22 5.05 0.97
CA TYR A 33 -5.28 5.89 0.25
C TYR A 33 -3.87 5.46 0.68
N SER A 34 -3.29 4.53 -0.07
CA SER A 34 -2.08 3.81 0.34
C SER A 34 -1.07 3.64 -0.79
N VAL A 35 0.10 3.16 -0.40
CA VAL A 35 1.14 2.76 -1.32
C VAL A 35 0.66 1.68 -2.28
N ASP A 36 1.03 1.79 -3.55
CA ASP A 36 0.98 0.67 -4.50
C ASP A 36 2.27 -0.13 -4.34
N TYR A 37 2.17 -1.29 -3.69
CA TYR A 37 3.32 -2.12 -3.35
C TYR A 37 4.08 -2.64 -4.57
N TYR A 38 3.42 -2.82 -5.72
CA TYR A 38 4.09 -3.20 -6.95
C TYR A 38 4.98 -2.07 -7.46
N LYS A 39 4.43 -0.86 -7.55
CA LYS A 39 5.18 0.34 -7.96
C LYS A 39 6.31 0.69 -6.98
N LEU A 40 6.07 0.57 -5.67
CA LEU A 40 7.10 0.76 -4.65
C LEU A 40 8.26 -0.25 -4.82
N GLY A 41 7.92 -1.51 -5.08
CA GLY A 41 8.91 -2.55 -5.40
C GLY A 41 9.69 -2.24 -6.68
N TYR A 42 9.01 -1.78 -7.73
CA TYR A 42 9.65 -1.36 -8.98
C TYR A 42 10.62 -0.19 -8.78
N GLN A 43 10.21 0.86 -8.05
CA GLN A 43 11.05 2.00 -7.68
C GLN A 43 12.31 1.53 -6.92
N THR A 44 12.13 0.63 -5.95
CA THR A 44 13.23 0.02 -5.19
C THR A 44 14.17 -0.77 -6.09
N GLY A 45 13.63 -1.53 -7.05
CA GLY A 45 14.41 -2.28 -8.04
C GLY A 45 15.27 -1.38 -8.93
N LEU A 46 14.76 -0.23 -9.34
CA LEU A 46 15.54 0.77 -10.09
C LEU A 46 16.69 1.35 -9.26
N MET A 47 16.48 1.59 -7.96
CA MET A 47 17.56 2.01 -7.06
C MET A 47 18.64 0.93 -6.93
N ALA A 48 18.23 -0.33 -6.76
CA ALA A 48 19.15 -1.46 -6.70
C ALA A 48 19.95 -1.61 -8.01
N ALA A 49 19.31 -1.43 -9.17
CA ALA A 49 19.98 -1.49 -10.46
C ALA A 49 21.12 -0.45 -10.58
N LYS A 50 20.89 0.79 -10.14
CA LYS A 50 21.93 1.85 -10.12
C LYS A 50 23.13 1.48 -9.24
N VAL A 51 22.88 0.81 -8.13
CA VAL A 51 23.95 0.35 -7.23
C VAL A 51 24.75 -0.77 -7.89
N LEU A 52 24.05 -1.74 -8.49
CA LEU A 52 24.68 -2.90 -9.15
C LEU A 52 25.43 -2.51 -10.43
N SER A 53 25.00 -1.46 -11.14
CA SER A 53 25.71 -0.91 -12.30
C SER A 53 26.89 -0.01 -11.93
N GLY A 54 27.07 0.31 -10.64
CA GLY A 54 28.13 1.20 -10.16
C GLY A 54 27.85 2.69 -10.35
N GLU A 55 26.65 3.06 -10.79
CA GLU A 55 26.21 4.46 -10.94
C GLU A 55 26.00 5.17 -9.60
N ALA A 56 25.75 4.43 -8.52
CA ALA A 56 25.54 4.98 -7.18
C ALA A 56 26.12 4.08 -6.08
N LYS A 57 26.58 4.68 -4.98
CA LYS A 57 26.89 3.96 -3.74
C LYS A 57 25.68 3.99 -2.81
N ILE A 58 25.49 2.90 -2.06
CA ILE A 58 24.40 2.79 -1.07
C ILE A 58 24.43 3.93 -0.04
N SER A 59 25.62 4.36 0.40
CA SER A 59 25.79 5.45 1.35
C SER A 59 25.28 6.80 0.87
N ASP A 60 25.15 6.98 -0.45
CA ASP A 60 24.87 8.26 -1.08
C ASP A 60 23.40 8.35 -1.53
N LEU A 61 22.67 7.23 -1.54
CA LEU A 61 21.26 7.19 -1.91
C LEU A 61 20.38 7.65 -0.74
N ALA A 62 19.58 8.69 -0.98
CA ALA A 62 18.54 9.09 -0.07
C ALA A 62 17.44 8.02 0.05
N ILE A 63 16.87 7.88 1.24
CA ILE A 63 15.68 7.05 1.45
C ILE A 63 14.52 7.68 0.66
N GLU A 64 13.92 6.91 -0.25
CA GLU A 64 12.76 7.37 -1.00
C GLU A 64 11.44 6.90 -0.37
N THR A 65 10.44 7.78 -0.38
CA THR A 65 9.03 7.39 -0.23
C THR A 65 8.43 7.06 -1.61
N GLN A 66 7.30 6.39 -1.63
CA GLN A 66 6.63 6.15 -2.91
C GLN A 66 6.17 7.47 -3.53
N LYS A 67 6.46 7.63 -4.83
CA LYS A 67 6.11 8.83 -5.60
C LYS A 67 4.63 8.85 -6.00
N ASP A 68 4.05 7.69 -6.26
CA ASP A 68 2.65 7.51 -6.63
C ASP A 68 1.84 6.85 -5.51
N ILE A 69 0.96 7.60 -4.83
CA ILE A 69 0.00 7.03 -3.88
C ILE A 69 -1.31 6.72 -4.62
N LYS A 70 -1.92 5.58 -4.31
CA LYS A 70 -3.13 5.07 -4.97
C LYS A 70 -4.33 5.19 -4.03
N LEU A 71 -5.44 5.71 -4.57
CA LEU A 71 -6.75 5.60 -3.93
C LEU A 71 -7.43 4.35 -4.45
N ASP A 72 -7.75 3.42 -3.56
CA ASP A 72 -8.49 2.21 -3.87
C ASP A 72 -9.80 2.16 -3.08
N THR A 73 -10.84 1.68 -3.73
CA THR A 73 -12.16 1.46 -3.14
C THR A 73 -12.59 0.04 -3.42
N VAL A 74 -13.29 -0.61 -2.48
CA VAL A 74 -13.96 -1.88 -2.79
C VAL A 74 -15.15 -1.55 -3.68
N ALA A 75 -15.05 -1.89 -4.96
CA ALA A 75 -16.18 -1.76 -5.87
C ALA A 75 -17.33 -2.61 -5.31
N SER A 76 -18.48 -2.00 -5.04
CA SER A 76 -19.70 -2.73 -4.75
C SER A 76 -20.06 -3.56 -5.99
N THR A 77 -19.61 -4.81 -6.04
CA THR A 77 -20.24 -5.86 -6.86
C THR A 77 -21.54 -6.29 -6.24
#